data_AF-A0A521YU50-F1
#
_entry.id   AF-A0A521YU50-F1
#
_cell.length_a   1.000
_cell.length_b   1.000
_cell.length_c   1.000
_cell.angle_alpha   90.00
_cell.angle_beta   90.00
_cell.angle_gamma   90.00
#
_symmetry.space_group_name_H-M   'P 1'
#
loop_
_entity.id
_entity.type
_entity.pdbx_description
1 polymer ?
#
loop_
_entity_poly.entity_id
_entity_poly.type
_entity_poly.pdbx_seq_one_letter_code
_entity_poly.pdbx_strand_id
1 'polypeptide(L)' 'PFEVQAFRKYCLLNGFDDIGLTLQHADKIKAYEAERLAQKPWLNHRIV' A
#
# COMPACT_ATOMS: atom_id res chain seq x y z
N PRO A 1 -19.62 12.07 26.01
CA PRO A 1 -19.61 11.46 24.65
C PRO A 1 -18.33 10.65 24.46
N PHE A 2 -18.37 9.55 23.71
CA PHE A 2 -17.17 8.77 23.38
C PHE A 2 -16.51 9.36 22.12
N GLU A 3 -15.32 9.91 22.28
CA GLU A 3 -14.57 10.57 21.20
C GLU A 3 -13.56 9.61 20.56
N VAL A 4 -13.56 9.54 19.23
CA VAL A 4 -12.60 8.75 18.45
C VAL A 4 -11.80 9.69 17.57
N GLN A 5 -10.48 9.55 17.61
CA GLN A 5 -9.58 10.32 16.74
C GLN A 5 -9.96 10.13 15.26
N ALA A 6 -9.95 11.22 14.49
CA ALA A 6 -10.46 11.26 13.11
C ALA A 6 -9.90 10.13 12.22
N PHE A 7 -8.59 9.89 12.27
CA PHE A 7 -7.95 8.83 11.49
C PHE A 7 -8.43 7.43 11.90
N ARG A 8 -8.53 7.14 13.20
CA ARG A 8 -9.07 5.85 13.67
C ARG A 8 -10.52 5.66 13.26
N LYS A 9 -11.34 6.71 13.32
CA LYS A 9 -12.72 6.67 12.83
C LYS A 9 -12.77 6.34 11.33
N TYR A 10 -11.91 6.96 10.53
CA TYR A 10 -11.77 6.65 9.10
C TYR A 10 -11.41 5.18 8.85
N CYS A 11 -10.40 4.64 9.56
CA CYS A 11 -10.02 3.24 9.41
C CYS A 11 -11.16 2.28 9.82
N LEU A 12 -11.79 2.53 10.97
CA LEU A 12 -12.89 1.70 11.48
C LEU A 12 -14.10 1.68 10.54
N LEU A 13 -14.48 2.84 9.98
CA LEU A 13 -15.64 2.93 9.09
C LEU A 13 -15.42 2.24 7.74
N ASN A 14 -14.18 2.17 7.27
CA ASN A 14 -13.85 1.57 5.97
C ASN A 14 -13.25 0.15 6.10
N GLY A 15 -13.04 -0.34 7.33
CA GLY A 15 -12.41 -1.64 7.57
C GLY A 15 -10.92 -1.68 7.21
N PHE A 16 -10.22 -0.55 7.28
CA PHE A 16 -8.78 -0.50 6.95
C PHE A 16 -7.91 -0.95 8.13
N ASP A 17 -7.01 -1.88 7.83
CA ASP A 17 -5.79 -2.15 8.59
C ASP A 17 -4.58 -1.54 7.87
N ASP A 18 -3.37 -1.77 8.36
CA ASP A 18 -2.14 -1.22 7.77
C ASP A 18 -1.91 -1.71 6.33
N ILE A 19 -2.32 -2.96 6.02
CA ILE A 19 -2.24 -3.52 4.66
C ILE A 19 -3.25 -2.82 3.76
N GLY A 20 -4.50 -2.67 4.18
CA GLY A 20 -5.55 -1.99 3.45
C GLY A 20 -5.21 -0.54 3.15
N LEU A 21 -4.63 0.18 4.13
CA LEU A 21 -4.10 1.53 3.93
C LEU A 21 -2.98 1.55 2.88
N THR A 22 -2.06 0.59 2.94
CA THR A 22 -0.97 0.46 1.96
C THR A 22 -1.52 0.19 0.55
N LEU A 23 -2.53 -0.67 0.43
CA LEU A 23 -3.15 -1.03 -0.84
C LEU A 23 -3.95 0.11 -1.48
N GLN A 24 -4.29 1.17 -0.75
CA GLN A 24 -4.82 2.40 -1.37
C GLN A 24 -3.82 3.04 -2.35
N HIS A 25 -2.54 2.66 -2.27
CA HIS A 25 -1.48 3.12 -3.15
C HIS A 25 -1.04 2.05 -4.15
N ALA A 26 -1.81 0.98 -4.35
CA ALA A 26 -1.45 -0.15 -5.20
C ALA A 26 -0.97 0.26 -6.60
N ASP A 27 -1.61 1.23 -7.24
CA ASP A 27 -1.20 1.67 -8.59
C ASP A 27 0.13 2.44 -8.58
N LYS A 28 0.38 3.23 -7.53
CA LYS A 28 1.67 3.91 -7.34
C LYS A 28 2.78 2.90 -7.05
N ILE A 29 2.49 1.90 -6.22
CA ILE A 29 3.41 0.80 -5.92
C ILE A 29 3.76 0.07 -7.21
N LYS A 30 2.77 -0.33 -8.00
CA LYS A 30 2.98 -1.01 -9.30
C LYS A 30 3.82 -0.16 -10.27
N ALA A 31 3.51 1.13 -10.40
CA ALA A 31 4.26 2.03 -11.28
C ALA A 31 5.72 2.16 -10.86
N TYR A 32 5.96 2.36 -9.56
CA TYR A 32 7.30 2.41 -8.99
C TYR A 32 8.07 1.09 -9.20
N GLU A 33 7.42 -0.05 -8.96
CA GLU A 33 8.05 -1.36 -9.12
C GLU A 33 8.40 -1.65 -10.58
N ALA A 34 7.54 -1.27 -11.54
CA ALA A 34 7.82 -1.39 -12.96
C ALA A 34 9.04 -0.55 -13.37
N GLU A 35 9.10 0.72 -12.95
CA GLU A 35 10.24 1.60 -13.19
C GLU A 35 11.52 1.05 -12.55
N ARG A 36 11.43 0.60 -11.29
CA ARG A 36 12.56 0.03 -10.55
C ARG A 36 13.12 -1.21 -11.23
N LEU A 37 12.26 -2.09 -11.75
CA LEU A 37 12.70 -3.29 -12.49
C LEU A 37 13.37 -2.92 -13.82
N ALA A 38 12.88 -1.90 -14.52
CA ALA A 38 13.51 -1.41 -15.73
C ALA A 38 14.91 -0.81 -15.46
N GLN A 39 15.06 -0.04 -14.38
CA GLN A 39 16.33 0.57 -13.99
C GLN A 39 17.32 -0.42 -13.36
N LYS A 40 16.81 -1.46 -12.69
CA LYS A 40 17.60 -2.44 -11.94
C LYS A 40 17.21 -3.85 -12.37
N PRO A 41 17.56 -4.28 -13.60
CA PRO A 41 17.11 -5.57 -14.14
C PRO A 41 17.54 -6.78 -13.32
N TRP A 42 18.65 -6.66 -12.58
CA TRP A 42 19.14 -7.72 -11.70
C TRP A 42 18.15 -8.05 -10.57
N LEU A 43 17.22 -7.17 -10.20
CA LEU A 43 16.22 -7.42 -9.15
C LEU A 43 15.11 -8.40 -9.57
N ASN A 44 15.04 -8.79 -10.83
CA ASN A 44 14.03 -9.70 -11.34
C ASN A 44 14.33 -11.16 -10.93
N HIS A 45 14.34 -11.42 -9.63
CA HIS A 45 14.54 -12.74 -9.04
C HIS A 45 13.18 -13.43 -8.88
N ARG A 46 12.60 -13.92 -10.00
CA ARG A 46 11.46 -14.81 -9.91
C ARG A 46 11.96 -16.21 -9.61
N ILE A 47 11.83 -16.62 -8.34
CA ILE A 47 11.78 -18.05 -8.01
C ILE A 47 10.42 -18.51 -8.54
N VAL A 48 10.46 -19.28 -9.63
CA VAL A 48 9.31 -19.99 -10.18
C VAL A 48 8.76 -20.98 -9.17
#